data_AF-A0A7Y3DB41-F1
#
_entry.id   AF-A0A7Y3DB41-F1
#
_cell.length_a   1.000
_cell.length_b   1.000
_cell.length_c   1.000
_cell.angle_alpha   90.00
_cell.angle_beta   90.00
_cell.angle_gamma   90.00
#
_symmetry.space_group_name_H-M   'P 1'
#
loop_
_entity.id
_entity.type
_entity.pdbx_description
1 polymer ?
#
loop_
_entity_poly.entity_id
_entity_poly.type
_entity_poly.pdbx_seq_one_letter_code
_entity_poly.pdbx_strand_id
1 'polypeptide(L)'
;EAPVVASQPPRAGHAVRSGSLASRYDGFMRARRRAIAEQVLRWVQAEAETRFVEDGPVDHWPTLPEVLAAEGDDCDGLELLAYHALRQMGFRADRVYRAILHRPRFGQHHMVTLWFEDTGDPWVLDPTATITERLQKLSELAGWVPLKVFSEDREFTVTAR
;
A
#
# COMPACT_ATOMS: atom_id res chain seq x y z
N GLU A 1 -70.33 13.17 -4.70
CA GLU A 1 -68.96 13.27 -4.13
C GLU A 1 -67.94 12.98 -5.21
N ALA A 2 -66.99 13.89 -5.42
CA ALA A 2 -65.82 13.68 -6.27
C ALA A 2 -64.59 13.52 -5.36
N PRO A 3 -63.64 12.64 -5.66
CA PRO A 3 -62.51 12.41 -4.78
C PRO A 3 -61.53 13.60 -4.87
N VAL A 4 -61.12 14.10 -3.71
CA VAL A 4 -60.06 15.10 -3.56
C VAL A 4 -58.73 14.40 -3.85
N VAL A 5 -58.08 14.78 -4.96
CA VAL A 5 -56.71 14.39 -5.25
C VAL A 5 -55.79 15.11 -4.28
N ALA A 6 -55.27 14.39 -3.30
CA ALA A 6 -54.28 14.90 -2.37
C ALA A 6 -52.98 15.18 -3.12
N SER A 7 -52.62 16.46 -3.24
CA SER A 7 -51.34 16.93 -3.76
C SER A 7 -50.21 16.34 -2.91
N GLN A 8 -49.34 15.54 -3.54
CA GLN A 8 -48.10 15.10 -2.88
C GLN A 8 -47.27 16.33 -2.47
N PRO A 9 -46.71 16.35 -1.25
CA PRO A 9 -45.82 17.41 -0.84
C PRO A 9 -44.58 17.42 -1.76
N PRO A 10 -44.00 18.60 -2.06
CA PRO A 10 -42.80 18.69 -2.87
C PRO A 10 -41.71 17.83 -2.23
N ARG A 11 -41.13 16.93 -3.03
CA ARG A 11 -39.96 16.15 -2.59
C ARG A 11 -38.93 17.13 -2.06
N ALA A 12 -38.61 17.00 -0.77
CA ALA A 12 -37.57 17.78 -0.12
C ALA A 12 -36.34 17.81 -1.04
N GLY A 13 -35.93 19.02 -1.39
CA GLY A 13 -34.90 19.27 -2.39
C GLY A 13 -33.71 18.35 -2.15
N HIS A 14 -33.26 17.69 -3.23
CA HIS A 14 -31.95 17.07 -3.24
C HIS A 14 -30.95 18.17 -2.90
N ALA A 15 -30.52 18.22 -1.64
CA ALA A 15 -29.32 18.92 -1.26
C ALA A 15 -28.27 18.52 -2.28
N VAL A 16 -27.81 19.49 -3.06
CA VAL A 16 -26.86 19.27 -4.15
C VAL A 16 -25.62 18.66 -3.50
N ARG A 17 -25.54 17.32 -3.52
CA ARG A 17 -24.34 16.58 -3.12
C ARG A 17 -23.28 17.09 -4.07
N SER A 18 -22.36 17.91 -3.56
CA SER A 18 -21.41 18.65 -4.37
C SER A 18 -20.61 17.72 -5.30
N GLY A 19 -20.42 18.16 -6.54
CA GLY A 19 -19.68 17.43 -7.58
C GLY A 19 -20.51 16.48 -8.45
N SER A 20 -19.94 16.10 -9.60
CA SER A 20 -20.55 15.11 -10.51
C SER A 20 -20.53 13.70 -9.89
N LEU A 21 -21.42 12.82 -10.36
CA LEU A 21 -21.39 11.40 -9.94
C LEU A 21 -20.03 10.76 -10.21
N ALA A 22 -19.41 11.07 -11.35
CA ALA A 22 -18.06 10.60 -11.70
C ALA A 22 -17.02 11.03 -10.66
N SER A 23 -16.97 12.33 -10.32
CA SER A 23 -16.05 12.84 -9.29
C SER A 23 -16.24 12.15 -7.94
N ARG A 24 -17.49 11.90 -7.55
CA ARG A 24 -17.81 11.23 -6.29
C ARG A 24 -17.42 9.75 -6.30
N TYR A 25 -17.67 9.07 -7.42
CA TYR A 25 -17.26 7.68 -7.61
C TYR A 25 -15.74 7.55 -7.56
N ASP A 26 -15.00 8.40 -8.27
CA ASP A 26 -13.53 8.39 -8.25
C ASP A 26 -12.97 8.67 -6.85
N GLY A 27 -13.58 9.62 -6.13
CA GLY A 27 -13.24 9.91 -4.73
C GLY A 27 -13.47 8.71 -3.82
N PHE A 28 -14.63 8.05 -3.95
CA PHE A 28 -14.94 6.82 -3.22
C PHE A 28 -13.92 5.71 -3.52
N MET A 29 -13.60 5.49 -4.80
CA MET A 29 -12.67 4.44 -5.21
C MET A 29 -11.23 4.71 -4.73
N ARG A 30 -10.77 5.97 -4.72
CA ARG A 30 -9.47 6.34 -4.13
C ARG A 30 -9.44 6.06 -2.63
N ALA A 31 -10.43 6.56 -1.90
CA ALA A 31 -10.55 6.33 -0.46
C ALA A 31 -10.60 4.83 -0.13
N ARG A 32 -11.35 4.04 -0.91
CA ARG A 32 -11.44 2.60 -0.73
C ARG A 32 -10.11 1.89 -0.95
N ARG A 33 -9.34 2.26 -1.98
CA ARG A 33 -8.00 1.68 -2.21
C ARG A 33 -7.05 1.98 -1.06
N ARG A 34 -7.02 3.22 -0.56
CA ARG A 34 -6.20 3.58 0.61
C ARG A 34 -6.58 2.78 1.84
N ALA A 35 -7.88 2.67 2.13
CA ALA A 35 -8.37 1.86 3.25
C ALA A 35 -7.98 0.38 3.14
N ILE A 36 -7.98 -0.19 1.93
CA ILE A 36 -7.49 -1.56 1.68
C ILE A 36 -5.99 -1.66 1.93
N ALA A 37 -5.20 -0.73 1.39
CA ALA A 37 -3.75 -0.72 1.58
C ALA A 37 -3.36 -0.59 3.07
N GLU A 38 -4.04 0.28 3.82
CA GLU A 38 -3.87 0.40 5.27
C GLU A 38 -4.27 -0.89 6.01
N GLN A 39 -5.32 -1.58 5.58
CA GLN A 39 -5.72 -2.84 6.17
C GLN A 39 -4.69 -3.94 5.92
N VAL A 40 -4.14 -4.01 4.70
CA VAL A 40 -3.04 -4.93 4.36
C VAL A 40 -1.82 -4.62 5.21
N LEU A 41 -1.41 -3.35 5.30
CA LEU A 41 -0.27 -2.94 6.12
C LEU A 41 -0.41 -3.38 7.57
N ARG A 42 -1.56 -3.09 8.20
CA ARG A 42 -1.81 -3.49 9.59
C ARG A 42 -1.79 -5.01 9.78
N TRP A 43 -2.33 -5.75 8.82
CA TRP A 43 -2.30 -7.22 8.90
C TRP A 43 -0.87 -7.74 8.79
N VAL A 44 -0.09 -7.28 7.82
CA VAL A 44 1.32 -7.72 7.65
C VAL A 44 2.16 -7.34 8.87
N GLN A 45 1.99 -6.15 9.43
CA GLN A 45 2.70 -5.74 10.65
C GLN A 45 2.35 -6.62 11.84
N ALA A 46 1.06 -6.99 12.01
CA ALA A 46 0.65 -7.91 13.06
C ALA A 46 1.25 -9.32 12.88
N GLU A 47 1.38 -9.82 11.65
CA GLU A 47 2.09 -11.07 11.39
C GLU A 47 3.59 -10.92 11.73
N ALA A 48 4.23 -9.83 11.29
CA ALA A 48 5.65 -9.57 11.50
C ALA A 48 6.05 -9.58 13.00
N GLU A 49 5.19 -9.10 13.90
CA GLU A 49 5.43 -9.11 15.35
C GLU A 49 5.79 -10.50 15.91
N THR A 50 5.29 -11.57 15.29
CA THR A 50 5.50 -12.95 15.76
C THR A 50 6.21 -13.84 14.75
N ARG A 51 6.45 -13.33 13.53
CA ARG A 51 6.96 -14.10 12.38
C ARG A 51 8.24 -13.52 11.79
N PHE A 52 8.74 -12.42 12.35
CA PHE A 52 10.03 -11.88 11.96
C PHE A 52 11.16 -12.80 12.43
N VAL A 53 12.00 -13.22 11.49
CA VAL A 53 13.19 -14.02 11.74
C VAL A 53 14.33 -13.36 10.97
N GLU A 54 15.38 -12.92 11.67
CA GLU A 54 16.56 -12.38 10.99
C GLU A 54 17.23 -13.45 10.15
N ASP A 55 17.76 -13.02 9.01
CA ASP A 55 18.61 -13.86 8.20
C ASP A 55 19.85 -14.33 8.95
N GLY A 56 20.36 -15.48 8.49
CA GLY A 56 21.63 -16.01 8.95
C GLY A 56 22.82 -15.20 8.43
N PRO A 57 24.03 -15.80 8.34
CA PRO A 57 25.21 -15.11 7.83
C PRO A 57 25.14 -14.77 6.32
N VAL A 58 24.12 -15.26 5.62
CA VAL A 58 23.88 -15.01 4.19
C VAL A 58 22.46 -14.49 4.06
N ASP A 59 22.33 -13.31 3.47
CA ASP A 59 21.07 -12.66 3.11
C ASP A 59 20.37 -13.50 2.03
N HIS A 60 19.19 -14.04 2.36
CA HIS A 60 18.38 -14.86 1.49
C HIS A 60 17.15 -14.08 1.03
N TRP A 61 17.01 -13.95 -0.30
CA TRP A 61 15.81 -13.36 -0.90
C TRP A 61 14.78 -14.44 -1.24
N PRO A 62 13.70 -14.60 -0.45
CA PRO A 62 12.76 -15.70 -0.62
C PRO A 62 11.72 -15.40 -1.71
N THR A 63 10.98 -16.44 -2.08
CA THR A 63 9.70 -16.34 -2.80
C THR A 63 8.53 -16.38 -1.81
N LEU A 64 7.34 -15.89 -2.21
CA LEU A 64 6.16 -15.95 -1.33
C LEU A 64 5.84 -17.39 -0.85
N PRO A 65 5.87 -18.43 -1.69
CA PRO A 65 5.66 -19.80 -1.22
C PRO A 65 6.67 -20.25 -0.15
N GLU A 66 7.92 -19.80 -0.22
CA GLU A 66 8.94 -20.10 0.78
C GLU A 66 8.63 -19.41 2.10
N VAL A 67 8.31 -18.10 2.09
CA VAL A 67 7.90 -17.34 3.29
C VAL A 67 6.70 -18.02 3.98
N LEU A 68 5.69 -18.41 3.20
CA LEU A 68 4.49 -19.06 3.73
C LEU A 68 4.77 -20.46 4.29
N ALA A 69 5.69 -21.22 3.68
CA ALA A 69 6.07 -22.54 4.17
C ALA A 69 6.95 -22.48 5.42
N ALA A 70 7.79 -21.45 5.53
CA ALA A 70 8.64 -21.19 6.69
C ALA A 70 7.88 -20.54 7.87
N GLU A 71 6.65 -20.07 7.63
CA GLU A 71 5.86 -19.28 8.58
C GLU A 71 6.60 -18.03 9.08
N GLY A 72 7.34 -17.35 8.20
CA GLY A 72 8.09 -16.15 8.60
C GLY A 72 9.32 -15.91 7.75
N ASP A 73 9.86 -14.70 7.87
CA ASP A 73 11.09 -14.27 7.22
C ASP A 73 11.53 -12.90 7.79
N ASP A 74 12.59 -12.32 7.24
CA ASP A 74 13.04 -10.98 7.55
C ASP A 74 12.24 -9.91 6.75
N CYS A 75 12.80 -8.70 6.57
CA CYS A 75 12.13 -7.65 5.80
C CYS A 75 11.93 -7.98 4.31
N ASP A 76 12.83 -8.74 3.69
CA ASP A 76 12.81 -9.07 2.27
C ASP A 76 11.73 -10.10 1.94
N GLY A 77 11.46 -11.01 2.89
CA GLY A 77 10.35 -11.96 2.79
C GLY A 77 9.00 -11.41 3.25
N LEU A 78 8.93 -10.72 4.39
CA LEU A 78 7.64 -10.27 4.93
C LEU A 78 6.96 -9.20 4.06
N GLU A 79 7.72 -8.41 3.30
CA GLU A 79 7.12 -7.46 2.35
C GLU A 79 6.35 -8.17 1.22
N LEU A 80 6.74 -9.41 0.85
CA LEU A 80 6.05 -10.18 -0.18
C LEU A 80 4.57 -10.40 0.16
N LEU A 81 4.24 -10.48 1.46
CA LEU A 81 2.86 -10.55 1.92
C LEU A 81 2.06 -9.32 1.47
N ALA A 82 2.62 -8.11 1.64
CA ALA A 82 1.99 -6.87 1.22
C ALA A 82 1.94 -6.76 -0.31
N TYR A 83 3.05 -7.02 -1.00
CA TYR A 83 3.15 -6.98 -2.45
C TYR A 83 2.10 -7.88 -3.11
N HIS A 84 2.07 -9.15 -2.75
CA HIS A 84 1.14 -10.11 -3.34
C HIS A 84 -0.31 -9.87 -2.92
N ALA A 85 -0.59 -9.49 -1.67
CA ALA A 85 -1.94 -9.17 -1.24
C ALA A 85 -2.55 -8.02 -2.05
N LEU A 86 -1.84 -6.91 -2.24
CA LEU A 86 -2.32 -5.80 -3.06
C LEU A 86 -2.59 -6.24 -4.50
N ARG A 87 -1.68 -7.00 -5.11
CA ARG A 87 -1.81 -7.50 -6.49
C ARG A 87 -3.03 -8.41 -6.64
N GLN A 88 -3.22 -9.34 -5.72
CA GLN A 88 -4.37 -10.27 -5.70
C GLN A 88 -5.70 -9.53 -5.46
N MET A 89 -5.69 -8.43 -4.71
CA MET A 89 -6.86 -7.56 -4.51
C MET A 89 -7.13 -6.60 -5.69
N GLY A 90 -6.41 -6.76 -6.81
CA GLY A 90 -6.67 -6.03 -8.05
C GLY A 90 -5.93 -4.70 -8.19
N PHE A 91 -4.93 -4.42 -7.34
CA PHE A 91 -4.04 -3.29 -7.56
C PHE A 91 -3.17 -3.57 -8.80
N ARG A 92 -3.06 -2.55 -9.65
CA ARG A 92 -2.40 -2.69 -10.95
C ARG A 92 -0.91 -3.01 -10.81
N ALA A 93 -0.40 -3.86 -11.69
CA ALA A 93 0.99 -4.31 -11.69
C ALA A 93 1.97 -3.15 -11.86
N ASP A 94 1.63 -2.21 -12.73
CA ASP A 94 2.42 -1.01 -13.02
C ASP A 94 2.35 0.05 -11.90
N ARG A 95 1.72 -0.28 -10.76
CA ARG A 95 1.51 0.62 -9.62
C ARG A 95 1.94 0.04 -8.28
N VAL A 96 2.31 -1.23 -8.22
CA VAL A 96 2.77 -1.87 -6.98
C VAL A 96 4.14 -2.47 -7.25
N TYR A 97 5.13 -2.01 -6.49
CA TYR A 97 6.53 -2.38 -6.67
C TYR A 97 7.12 -2.79 -5.33
N ARG A 98 8.13 -3.63 -5.37
CA ARG A 98 8.99 -3.91 -4.21
C ARG A 98 10.13 -2.88 -4.22
N ALA A 99 10.67 -2.49 -3.08
CA ALA A 99 11.78 -1.55 -3.06
C ALA A 99 12.69 -1.73 -1.85
N ILE A 100 13.99 -1.58 -2.08
CA ILE A 100 14.96 -1.37 -1.02
C ILE A 100 15.03 0.13 -0.76
N LEU A 101 14.65 0.54 0.45
CA LEU A 101 14.92 1.86 0.97
C LEU A 101 16.24 1.83 1.75
N HIS A 102 17.00 2.92 1.63
CA HIS A 102 18.27 3.09 2.30
C HIS A 102 18.25 4.38 3.12
N ARG A 103 18.84 4.33 4.31
CA ARG A 103 19.03 5.49 5.20
C ARG A 103 20.53 5.83 5.28
N PRO A 104 21.04 6.76 4.44
CA PRO A 104 22.49 6.99 4.28
C PRO A 104 23.23 7.33 5.56
N ARG A 105 22.57 8.03 6.49
CA ARG A 105 23.17 8.41 7.77
C ARG A 105 23.61 7.20 8.60
N PHE A 106 22.93 6.07 8.46
CA PHE A 106 23.15 4.87 9.28
C PHE A 106 23.54 3.64 8.46
N GLY A 107 23.59 3.75 7.12
CA GLY A 107 23.87 2.62 6.24
C GLY A 107 22.81 1.52 6.28
N GLN A 108 21.63 1.82 6.81
CA GLN A 108 20.55 0.85 6.99
C GLN A 108 19.80 0.65 5.68
N HIS A 109 19.55 -0.61 5.33
CA HIS A 109 18.68 -1.03 4.24
C HIS A 109 17.42 -1.65 4.81
N HIS A 110 16.31 -1.51 4.10
CA HIS A 110 15.04 -2.06 4.51
C HIS A 110 14.13 -2.24 3.30
N MET A 111 13.55 -3.42 3.15
CA MET A 111 12.66 -3.71 2.03
C MET A 111 11.20 -3.42 2.38
N VAL A 112 10.50 -2.82 1.42
CA VAL A 112 9.11 -2.39 1.55
C VAL A 112 8.35 -2.63 0.25
N THR A 113 7.03 -2.65 0.34
CA THR A 113 6.16 -2.52 -0.83
C THR A 113 5.82 -1.04 -1.07
N LEU A 114 6.00 -0.55 -2.30
CA LEU A 114 5.59 0.77 -2.76
C LEU A 114 4.29 0.68 -3.57
N TRP A 115 3.29 1.48 -3.21
CA TRP A 115 2.08 1.66 -4.00
C TRP A 115 1.93 3.08 -4.55
N PHE A 116 2.02 3.19 -5.88
CA PHE A 116 1.80 4.42 -6.63
C PHE A 116 0.31 4.62 -6.90
N GLU A 117 -0.38 5.32 -6.01
CA GLU A 117 -1.71 5.85 -6.32
C GLU A 117 -1.65 6.84 -7.50
N ASP A 118 -0.61 7.68 -7.48
CA ASP A 118 -0.22 8.64 -8.52
C ASP A 118 1.25 8.40 -8.91
N THR A 119 1.74 9.00 -10.00
CA THR A 119 3.10 8.69 -10.53
C THR A 119 4.27 9.29 -9.75
N GLY A 120 4.03 10.24 -8.83
CA GLY A 120 5.11 11.05 -8.24
C GLY A 120 5.61 10.61 -6.87
N ASP A 121 4.71 10.11 -6.02
CA ASP A 121 5.01 9.87 -4.61
C ASP A 121 4.24 8.64 -4.11
N PRO A 122 4.92 7.49 -3.94
CA PRO A 122 4.27 6.25 -3.54
C PRO A 122 3.89 6.26 -2.06
N TRP A 123 2.83 5.52 -1.75
CA TRP A 123 2.57 5.07 -0.39
C TRP A 123 3.53 3.94 -0.03
N VAL A 124 4.06 3.94 1.19
CA VAL A 124 4.97 2.91 1.70
C VAL A 124 4.21 1.96 2.60
N LEU A 125 4.24 0.67 2.26
CA LEU A 125 3.81 -0.41 3.12
C LEU A 125 5.07 -1.09 3.68
N ASP A 126 5.39 -0.72 4.91
CA ASP A 126 6.54 -1.23 5.66
C ASP A 126 6.10 -2.41 6.55
N PRO A 127 6.50 -3.65 6.22
CA PRO A 127 6.00 -4.84 6.89
C PRO A 127 6.41 -4.95 8.36
N THR A 128 7.56 -4.41 8.76
CA THR A 128 8.12 -4.58 10.11
C THR A 128 8.04 -3.31 10.96
N ALA A 129 7.43 -2.24 10.42
CA ALA A 129 7.34 -0.93 11.05
C ALA A 129 8.70 -0.29 11.42
N THR A 130 9.79 -0.72 10.77
CA THR A 130 11.14 -0.17 10.98
C THR A 130 11.26 1.29 10.52
N ILE A 131 10.55 1.65 9.45
CA ILE A 131 10.46 2.98 8.86
C ILE A 131 9.20 3.70 9.32
N THR A 132 8.03 3.05 9.24
CA THR A 132 6.73 3.65 9.55
C THR A 132 5.69 2.63 10.04
N GLU A 133 4.98 2.98 11.11
CA GLU A 133 3.84 2.20 11.63
C GLU A 133 2.53 2.44 10.86
N ARG A 134 2.51 3.42 9.94
CA ARG A 134 1.29 3.83 9.24
C ARG A 134 1.55 3.98 7.75
N LEU A 135 0.48 3.88 6.97
CA LEU A 135 0.53 4.17 5.55
C LEU A 135 0.87 5.66 5.37
N GLN A 136 2.08 5.92 4.91
CA GLN A 136 2.62 7.26 4.69
C GLN A 136 3.22 7.36 3.30
N LYS A 137 3.33 8.58 2.79
CA LYS A 137 4.03 8.83 1.53
C LYS A 137 5.54 8.73 1.74
N LEU A 138 6.25 8.25 0.74
CA LEU A 138 7.71 8.16 0.80
C LEU A 138 8.36 9.53 1.05
N SER A 139 7.81 10.60 0.46
CA SER A 139 8.27 11.96 0.70
C SER A 139 8.16 12.45 2.16
N GLU A 140 7.31 11.82 2.97
CA GLU A 140 7.10 12.13 4.38
C GLU A 140 8.12 11.39 5.29
N LEU A 141 8.82 10.37 4.76
CA LEU A 141 9.74 9.51 5.51
C LEU A 141 11.16 10.08 5.54
N ALA A 142 11.39 11.02 6.46
CA ALA A 142 12.63 11.77 6.56
C ALA A 142 13.90 10.88 6.59
N GLY A 143 14.75 11.05 5.59
CA GLY A 143 16.08 10.43 5.50
C GLY A 143 16.11 9.05 4.87
N TRP A 144 14.95 8.49 4.50
CA TRP A 144 14.87 7.27 3.70
C TRP A 144 14.79 7.62 2.21
N VAL A 145 15.62 6.98 1.41
CA VAL A 145 15.63 7.16 -0.04
C VAL A 145 15.55 5.80 -0.73
N PRO A 146 14.83 5.68 -1.86
CA PRO A 146 14.81 4.43 -2.60
C PRO A 146 16.17 4.20 -3.26
N LEU A 147 16.68 2.98 -3.16
CA LEU A 147 17.93 2.55 -3.78
C LEU A 147 17.67 1.67 -5.01
N LYS A 148 16.80 0.66 -4.82
CA LYS A 148 16.35 -0.28 -5.85
C LYS A 148 14.84 -0.38 -5.81
N VAL A 149 14.24 -0.53 -6.98
CA VAL A 149 12.80 -0.77 -7.13
C VAL A 149 12.62 -1.95 -8.09
N PHE A 150 11.66 -2.83 -7.80
CA PHE A 150 11.42 -4.06 -8.56
C PHE A 150 9.95 -4.14 -8.96
N SER A 151 9.69 -4.42 -10.24
CA SER A 151 8.43 -5.04 -10.67
C SER A 151 8.57 -6.56 -10.59
N GLU A 152 7.58 -7.28 -11.12
CA GLU A 152 7.62 -8.74 -11.24
C GLU A 152 8.81 -9.23 -12.09
N ASP A 153 9.19 -8.46 -13.10
CA ASP A 153 10.11 -8.86 -14.18
C ASP A 153 11.24 -7.86 -14.45
N ARG A 154 11.29 -6.73 -13.72
CA ARG A 154 12.28 -5.66 -13.97
C ARG A 154 12.82 -5.11 -12.66
N GLU A 155 14.07 -4.70 -12.72
CA GLU A 155 14.76 -3.95 -11.68
C GLU A 155 15.10 -2.54 -12.17
N PHE A 156 14.97 -1.57 -11.27
CA PHE A 156 15.32 -0.17 -11.48
C PHE A 156 16.30 0.27 -10.40
N THR A 157 17.42 0.87 -10.81
CA THR A 157 18.34 1.52 -9.88
C THR A 157 18.01 3.00 -9.80
N VAL A 158 17.81 3.50 -8.58
CA VAL A 158 17.54 4.92 -8.38
C VAL A 158 18.86 5.67 -8.26
N THR A 159 19.11 6.55 -9.23
CA THR A 159 20.25 7.47 -9.19
C THR A 159 19.80 8.83 -8.67
N ALA A 160 20.54 9.40 -7.72
CA ALA A 160 20.36 10.81 -7.36
C ALA A 160 20.56 11.67 -8.61
N ARG A 161 19.63 12.60 -8.85
CA ARG A 161 19.82 13.67 -9.82
C ARG A 161 20.54 14.84 -9.18
#